data_AF-A0A7S4ACX5-F1
#
_entry.id   AF-A0A7S4ACX5-F1
#
_cell.length_a   1.000
_cell.length_b   1.000
_cell.length_c   1.000
_cell.angle_alpha   90.00
_cell.angle_beta   90.00
_cell.angle_gamma   90.00
#
_symmetry.space_group_name_H-M   'P 1'
#
loop_
_entity.id
_entity.type
_entity.pdbx_description
1 polymer ?
#
loop_
_entity_poly.entity_id
_entity_poly.type
_entity_poly.pdbx_seq_one_letter_code
_entity_poly.pdbx_strand_id
1 'polypeptide(L)'
;MLKICPTSCGESMIEPPGGNECIDAHENCAAWAELNECDTSFSVLDYCLLSCGVGRCKSKTKSDDDDDDDDDDDNYDNYDDNTGEETSNTTCTNNHEHCEGWAEMGECHDNPEFMLANCAKACDSCDNHMSRTTSGTRRETSATANDFLLRRTAKFGALQTADDHEYEQATLDTIQNMMEYFESKDYKSLPSNIKKNCKNDHELCSYWATIGECEKNMAFMKVGCAPVCQSCHLLDVANRCPELPDAVPALKEGDLNQIFERIVETAPGNRTTLTAKERRELVKLEMTEYTVTVHSRPNAVTNANANSISRDKKLDPWVIALDNFLTDEECDALIQHGYDAGYKRSEDVGALKFDGTYGSVQSTGRTSENAWCGVANECRGKTVPKRILNRMSSIMGIPTGNSEDFQILKYEVGQFYKVPKSGCLHFRDVIFCSFDLHRF
;
A
#
# COMPACT_ATOMS: atom_id res chain seq x y z
N MET A 1 -29.88 16.19 -1.75
CA MET A 1 -28.90 17.16 -1.21
C MET A 1 -29.35 17.54 0.18
N LEU A 2 -28.53 17.29 1.19
CA LEU A 2 -28.35 18.03 2.45
C LEU A 2 -27.20 17.30 3.17
N LYS A 3 -25.96 17.58 2.75
CA LYS A 3 -24.98 18.38 3.52
C LYS A 3 -24.72 17.78 4.91
N ILE A 4 -24.00 16.65 4.92
CA ILE A 4 -22.97 16.38 5.92
C ILE A 4 -22.08 17.63 5.92
N CYS A 5 -22.02 18.42 6.99
CA CYS A 5 -21.07 19.53 6.98
C CYS A 5 -19.66 18.93 7.05
N PRO A 6 -18.83 19.09 6.01
CA PRO A 6 -17.41 18.82 6.06
C PRO A 6 -16.76 20.02 6.74
N THR A 7 -15.44 19.98 6.88
CA THR A 7 -14.58 21.10 7.28
C THR A 7 -14.59 22.27 6.25
N SER A 8 -15.73 22.59 5.63
CA SER A 8 -15.91 23.59 4.57
C SER A 8 -17.27 24.32 4.62
N CYS A 9 -17.86 24.53 5.79
CA CYS A 9 -19.02 25.44 5.94
C CYS A 9 -18.53 26.89 6.15
N GLY A 10 -18.13 27.55 5.05
CA GLY A 10 -17.79 28.97 5.01
C GLY A 10 -18.94 29.90 4.57
N GLU A 11 -20.16 29.40 4.31
CA GLU A 11 -21.21 30.21 3.66
C GLU A 11 -22.64 30.06 4.21
N SER A 12 -22.87 29.35 5.32
CA SER A 12 -24.21 29.30 5.93
C SER A 12 -24.18 29.21 7.45
N MET A 13 -23.36 30.07 8.07
CA MET A 13 -23.47 30.30 9.51
C MET A 13 -24.48 31.44 9.71
N ILE A 14 -25.60 31.15 10.39
CA ILE A 14 -26.17 32.16 11.29
C ILE A 14 -25.16 32.27 12.44
N GLU A 15 -24.95 33.48 12.97
CA GLU A 15 -24.06 33.66 14.11
C GLU A 15 -24.42 32.66 15.24
N PRO A 16 -23.42 32.09 15.95
CA PRO A 16 -23.71 31.20 17.07
C PRO A 16 -24.66 31.89 18.06
N PRO A 17 -25.59 31.14 18.69
CA PRO A 17 -26.60 31.76 19.54
C PRO A 17 -25.95 32.66 20.59
N GLY A 18 -26.45 33.87 20.73
CA GLY A 18 -25.95 34.79 21.75
C GLY A 18 -26.10 34.17 23.15
N GLY A 19 -25.20 34.46 24.08
CA GLY A 19 -25.09 33.75 25.37
C GLY A 19 -26.32 33.77 26.32
N ASN A 20 -27.44 34.38 25.90
CA ASN A 20 -28.72 34.34 26.60
C ASN A 20 -29.81 33.51 25.89
N GLU A 21 -29.57 33.00 24.68
CA GLU A 21 -30.55 32.25 23.87
C GLU A 21 -30.31 30.74 23.99
N CYS A 22 -31.39 29.98 24.19
CA CYS A 22 -31.36 28.51 24.27
C CYS A 22 -32.05 27.92 23.03
N ILE A 23 -31.35 27.93 21.91
CA ILE A 23 -31.83 27.44 20.62
C ILE A 23 -30.70 26.70 19.89
N ASP A 24 -31.09 25.85 18.95
CA ASP A 24 -30.16 25.27 17.99
C ASP A 24 -30.04 26.20 16.77
N ALA A 25 -28.80 26.52 16.38
CA ALA A 25 -28.52 27.35 15.22
C ALA A 25 -28.44 26.54 13.91
N HIS A 26 -28.69 25.22 13.98
CA HIS A 26 -28.68 24.34 12.81
C HIS A 26 -29.81 23.30 12.88
N GLU A 27 -30.50 23.07 11.76
CA GLU A 27 -31.66 22.16 11.67
C GLU A 27 -31.33 20.70 12.02
N ASN A 28 -30.08 20.28 11.82
CA ASN A 28 -29.61 18.92 12.10
C ASN A 28 -29.12 18.70 13.53
N CYS A 29 -29.22 19.68 14.43
CA CYS A 29 -28.70 19.57 15.79
C CYS A 29 -29.29 18.39 16.58
N ALA A 30 -30.57 18.07 16.40
CA ALA A 30 -31.20 16.92 17.05
C ALA A 30 -30.59 15.60 16.58
N ALA A 31 -30.38 15.44 15.27
CA ALA A 31 -29.75 14.25 14.70
C ALA A 31 -28.29 14.09 15.14
N TRP A 32 -27.55 15.19 15.27
CA TRP A 32 -26.16 15.16 15.75
C TRP A 32 -26.07 14.83 17.24
N ALA A 33 -27.03 15.27 18.05
CA ALA A 33 -27.14 14.88 19.44
C ALA A 33 -27.41 13.37 19.59
N GLU A 34 -28.28 12.78 18.77
CA GLU A 34 -28.52 11.33 18.74
C GLU A 34 -27.29 10.52 18.31
N LEU A 35 -26.40 11.12 17.52
CA LEU A 35 -25.13 10.52 17.10
C LEU A 35 -23.96 10.78 18.07
N ASN A 36 -24.25 11.30 19.28
CA ASN A 36 -23.28 11.66 20.32
C ASN A 36 -22.23 12.71 19.87
N GLU A 37 -22.54 13.52 18.86
CA GLU A 37 -21.57 14.53 18.38
C GLU A 37 -21.37 15.69 19.36
N CYS A 38 -22.28 15.87 20.31
CA CYS A 38 -22.18 16.85 21.40
C CYS A 38 -20.93 16.67 22.26
N ASP A 39 -20.40 15.44 22.38
CA ASP A 39 -19.21 15.13 23.17
C ASP A 39 -17.93 15.05 22.32
N THR A 40 -18.06 14.96 20.99
CA THR A 40 -16.94 14.70 20.08
C THR A 40 -16.65 15.83 19.11
N SER A 41 -17.53 16.83 19.00
CA SER A 41 -17.40 17.96 18.08
C SER A 41 -17.62 19.30 18.78
N PHE A 42 -16.54 20.08 18.90
CA PHE A 42 -16.60 21.43 19.51
C PHE A 42 -17.55 22.37 18.75
N SER A 43 -17.66 22.22 17.42
CA SER A 43 -18.59 23.01 16.61
C SER A 43 -20.05 22.62 16.82
N VAL A 44 -20.35 21.35 17.09
CA VAL A 44 -21.73 20.95 17.45
C VAL A 44 -22.08 21.49 18.83
N LEU A 45 -21.13 21.46 19.77
CA LEU A 45 -21.30 22.04 21.11
C LEU A 45 -21.62 23.55 21.09
N ASP A 46 -20.98 24.31 20.20
CA ASP A 46 -21.14 25.77 20.11
C ASP A 46 -22.44 26.22 19.40
N TYR A 47 -22.97 25.41 18.48
CA TYR A 47 -24.12 25.78 17.64
C TYR A 47 -25.41 25.00 17.96
N CYS A 48 -25.33 23.90 18.71
CA CYS A 48 -26.46 23.04 19.06
C CYS A 48 -26.75 23.05 20.57
N LEU A 49 -26.88 24.24 21.16
CA LEU A 49 -26.99 24.42 22.61
C LEU A 49 -28.20 23.69 23.21
N LEU A 50 -29.34 23.67 22.49
CA LEU A 50 -30.58 23.05 22.96
C LEU A 50 -30.49 21.53 22.85
N SER A 51 -30.16 21.01 21.67
CA SER A 51 -30.04 19.56 21.43
C SER A 51 -28.92 18.90 22.25
N CYS A 52 -27.81 19.61 22.49
CA CYS A 52 -26.69 19.12 23.29
C CYS A 52 -26.80 19.42 24.79
N GLY A 53 -27.85 20.13 25.23
CA GLY A 53 -28.03 20.46 26.65
C GLY A 53 -26.84 21.23 27.23
N VAL A 54 -26.36 22.26 26.53
CA VAL A 54 -25.17 23.02 26.92
C VAL A 54 -25.56 24.30 27.67
N GLY A 55 -24.80 24.66 28.71
CA GLY A 55 -25.04 25.88 29.49
C GLY A 55 -26.41 25.92 30.17
N ARG A 56 -27.22 26.95 29.88
CA ARG A 56 -28.57 27.12 30.46
C ARG A 56 -29.63 26.18 29.84
N CYS A 57 -29.31 25.49 28.74
CA CYS A 57 -30.19 24.49 28.13
C CYS A 57 -30.17 23.12 28.84
N LYS A 58 -29.44 23.00 29.95
CA LYS A 58 -29.54 21.86 30.88
C LYS A 58 -30.86 21.96 31.65
N SER A 59 -31.97 21.52 31.09
CA SER A 59 -33.23 21.44 31.84
C SER A 59 -33.04 20.55 33.07
N LYS A 60 -33.29 21.10 34.26
CA LYS A 60 -33.19 20.41 35.55
C LYS A 60 -34.11 19.20 35.57
N THR A 61 -33.56 18.01 35.76
CA THR A 61 -34.31 16.88 36.31
C THR A 61 -34.28 16.94 37.84
N LYS A 62 -35.48 17.08 38.42
CA LYS A 62 -35.95 16.76 39.80
C LYS A 62 -35.89 17.82 40.93
N SER A 63 -37.08 17.94 41.54
CA SER A 63 -37.50 18.13 42.94
C SER A 63 -37.87 19.53 43.48
N ASP A 64 -39.00 19.51 44.20
CA ASP A 64 -39.51 20.35 45.31
C ASP A 64 -40.56 21.45 45.02
N ASP A 65 -41.81 21.06 45.35
CA ASP A 65 -42.87 21.71 46.16
C ASP A 65 -43.68 22.96 45.71
N ASP A 66 -45.00 22.77 45.93
CA ASP A 66 -46.12 23.68 46.24
C ASP A 66 -46.65 24.67 45.18
N ASP A 67 -47.86 24.42 44.65
CA ASP A 67 -49.11 24.95 45.23
C ASP A 67 -50.36 24.44 44.47
N ASP A 68 -51.39 24.18 45.26
CA ASP A 68 -52.74 23.73 44.93
C ASP A 68 -53.51 24.70 44.00
N ASP A 69 -54.36 24.16 43.13
CA ASP A 69 -55.82 24.42 43.14
C ASP A 69 -56.48 23.85 41.85
N ASP A 70 -57.35 22.88 42.11
CA ASP A 70 -58.73 22.75 41.62
C ASP A 70 -59.08 22.47 40.14
N ASP A 71 -59.84 21.37 40.05
CA ASP A 71 -61.08 21.18 39.30
C ASP A 71 -61.05 20.61 37.87
N ASP A 72 -61.50 19.35 37.85
CA ASP A 72 -62.71 18.87 37.17
C ASP A 72 -62.59 18.11 35.84
N ASP A 73 -62.99 16.84 35.99
CA ASP A 73 -63.98 16.10 35.22
C ASP A 73 -63.63 15.52 33.84
N ASP A 74 -63.43 14.20 33.92
CA ASP A 74 -64.31 13.19 33.33
C ASP A 74 -64.39 13.00 31.80
N ASN A 75 -64.10 11.74 31.45
CA ASN A 75 -64.94 10.89 30.58
C ASN A 75 -64.70 10.94 29.06
N TYR A 76 -64.13 9.86 28.49
CA TYR A 76 -64.93 8.89 27.73
C TYR A 76 -64.16 7.62 27.38
N ASP A 77 -64.82 6.49 27.61
CA ASP A 77 -64.42 5.13 27.25
C ASP A 77 -64.33 4.90 25.72
N ASN A 78 -63.26 4.19 25.33
CA ASN A 78 -63.25 2.93 24.57
C ASN A 78 -64.05 2.82 23.25
N TYR A 79 -63.36 2.50 22.13
CA TYR A 79 -63.86 1.51 21.15
C TYR A 79 -62.69 0.89 20.34
N ASP A 80 -62.61 -0.43 20.46
CA ASP A 80 -61.93 -1.42 19.62
C ASP A 80 -62.68 -1.56 18.27
N ASP A 81 -61.96 -1.50 17.13
CA ASP A 81 -62.27 -2.37 15.99
C ASP A 81 -61.10 -2.49 15.00
N ASN A 82 -60.70 -3.75 14.89
CA ASN A 82 -59.77 -4.45 14.03
C ASN A 82 -59.96 -4.18 12.52
N THR A 83 -58.88 -3.97 11.74
CA THR A 83 -58.75 -4.46 10.34
C THR A 83 -57.35 -4.20 9.78
N GLY A 84 -56.71 -5.24 9.22
CA GLY A 84 -55.62 -5.08 8.25
C GLY A 84 -54.30 -5.76 8.58
N GLU A 85 -54.31 -7.09 8.64
CA GLU A 85 -53.08 -7.91 8.58
C GLU A 85 -52.50 -7.83 7.16
N GLU A 86 -51.50 -6.98 6.95
CA GLU A 86 -50.58 -7.09 5.80
C GLU A 86 -49.30 -7.81 6.26
N THR A 87 -49.19 -9.07 5.83
CA THR A 87 -47.98 -9.87 5.92
C THR A 87 -46.84 -9.22 5.12
N SER A 88 -45.89 -8.60 5.82
CA SER A 88 -44.58 -8.26 5.28
C SER A 88 -43.83 -9.55 4.98
N ASN A 89 -43.94 -10.02 3.75
CA ASN A 89 -43.12 -11.07 3.16
C ASN A 89 -41.67 -10.59 3.08
N THR A 90 -40.91 -10.74 4.16
CA THR A 90 -39.47 -10.48 4.18
C THR A 90 -38.80 -11.59 3.38
N THR A 91 -38.34 -11.25 2.18
CA THR A 91 -37.67 -12.17 1.25
C THR A 91 -36.50 -12.88 1.93
N CYS A 92 -36.61 -14.21 2.11
CA CYS A 92 -35.50 -15.05 2.56
C CYS A 92 -34.50 -15.25 1.42
N THR A 93 -33.32 -14.64 1.50
CA THR A 93 -32.28 -14.69 0.47
C THR A 93 -30.89 -14.96 1.04
N ASN A 94 -29.99 -15.48 0.21
CA ASN A 94 -28.56 -15.50 0.50
C ASN A 94 -27.98 -14.12 0.18
N ASN A 95 -27.26 -13.55 1.13
CA ASN A 95 -26.63 -12.24 1.02
C ASN A 95 -25.13 -12.33 0.70
N HIS A 96 -24.63 -13.55 0.44
CA HIS A 96 -23.25 -13.81 0.04
C HIS A 96 -23.19 -14.83 -1.12
N GLU A 97 -22.27 -14.62 -2.06
CA GLU A 97 -22.14 -15.46 -3.27
C GLU A 97 -21.69 -16.90 -2.99
N HIS A 98 -21.05 -17.13 -1.84
CA HIS A 98 -20.56 -18.45 -1.41
C HIS A 98 -21.49 -19.19 -0.43
N CYS A 99 -22.69 -18.67 -0.15
CA CYS A 99 -23.60 -19.30 0.82
C CYS A 99 -23.89 -20.78 0.52
N GLU A 100 -24.07 -21.15 -0.75
CA GLU A 100 -24.31 -22.55 -1.15
C GLU A 100 -23.09 -23.44 -0.83
N GLY A 101 -21.88 -22.98 -1.17
CA GLY A 101 -20.65 -23.74 -0.92
C GLY A 101 -20.35 -23.89 0.58
N TRP A 102 -20.65 -22.87 1.39
CA TRP A 102 -20.52 -22.93 2.84
C TRP A 102 -21.53 -23.88 3.47
N ALA A 103 -22.78 -23.86 2.99
CA ALA A 103 -23.79 -24.82 3.43
C ALA A 103 -23.39 -26.27 3.10
N GLU A 104 -22.85 -26.53 1.90
CA GLU A 104 -22.31 -27.84 1.51
C GLU A 104 -21.13 -28.28 2.38
N MET A 105 -20.32 -27.33 2.88
CA MET A 105 -19.20 -27.60 3.78
C MET A 105 -19.59 -27.76 5.26
N GLY A 106 -20.88 -27.63 5.62
CA GLY A 106 -21.38 -27.85 6.98
C GLY A 106 -21.43 -26.59 7.85
N GLU A 107 -21.18 -25.41 7.29
CA GLU A 107 -21.14 -24.14 8.04
C GLU A 107 -22.50 -23.80 8.68
N CYS A 108 -23.61 -24.34 8.19
CA CYS A 108 -24.92 -24.18 8.83
C CYS A 108 -24.97 -24.77 10.26
N HIS A 109 -24.06 -25.69 10.58
CA HIS A 109 -23.92 -26.30 11.90
C HIS A 109 -22.68 -25.79 12.64
N ASP A 110 -21.58 -25.59 11.93
CA ASP A 110 -20.30 -25.17 12.52
C ASP A 110 -20.24 -23.66 12.77
N ASN A 111 -20.96 -22.86 11.97
CA ASN A 111 -21.09 -21.41 12.09
C ASN A 111 -22.56 -20.93 11.93
N PRO A 112 -23.46 -21.39 12.82
CA PRO A 112 -24.89 -21.19 12.65
C PRO A 112 -25.30 -19.71 12.75
N GLU A 113 -24.58 -18.89 13.52
CA GLU A 113 -24.95 -17.48 13.71
C GLU A 113 -24.76 -16.64 12.44
N PHE A 114 -23.61 -16.78 11.78
CA PHE A 114 -23.33 -16.11 10.51
C PHE A 114 -24.23 -16.65 9.40
N MET A 115 -24.38 -17.97 9.34
CA MET A 115 -25.12 -18.64 8.28
C MET A 115 -26.63 -18.39 8.37
N LEU A 116 -27.21 -18.30 9.57
CA LEU A 116 -28.62 -17.92 9.73
C LEU A 116 -28.88 -16.45 9.39
N ALA A 117 -27.92 -15.56 9.61
CA ALA A 117 -28.08 -14.13 9.32
C ALA A 117 -27.87 -13.79 7.83
N ASN A 118 -26.94 -14.47 7.16
CA ASN A 118 -26.50 -14.11 5.81
C ASN A 118 -26.81 -15.16 4.74
N CYS A 119 -27.03 -16.40 5.15
CA CYS A 119 -27.21 -17.55 4.26
C CYS A 119 -28.43 -18.39 4.64
N ALA A 120 -29.47 -17.74 5.21
CA ALA A 120 -30.66 -18.39 5.76
C ALA A 120 -31.35 -19.34 4.76
N LYS A 121 -31.27 -19.00 3.47
CA LYS A 121 -31.80 -19.83 2.38
C LYS A 121 -30.93 -21.04 2.10
N ALA A 122 -29.60 -20.91 2.06
CA ALA A 122 -28.69 -22.04 1.88
C ALA A 122 -28.71 -23.03 3.08
N CYS A 123 -29.09 -22.55 4.27
CA CYS A 123 -29.24 -23.38 5.47
C CYS A 123 -30.67 -23.86 5.75
N ASP A 124 -31.58 -23.78 4.76
CA ASP A 124 -32.98 -24.21 4.87
C ASP A 124 -33.70 -23.68 6.13
N SER A 125 -33.34 -22.48 6.60
CA SER A 125 -33.75 -21.96 7.91
C SER A 125 -34.72 -20.78 7.83
N CYS A 126 -35.33 -20.55 6.67
CA CYS A 126 -36.28 -19.45 6.43
C CYS A 126 -37.51 -19.46 7.36
N ASP A 127 -37.89 -20.62 7.93
CA ASP A 127 -39.09 -20.77 8.77
C ASP A 127 -38.85 -20.60 10.28
N ASN A 128 -37.58 -20.54 10.74
CA ASN A 128 -37.25 -20.61 12.17
C ASN A 128 -37.19 -19.25 12.90
N HIS A 129 -37.57 -18.16 12.25
CA HIS A 129 -37.42 -16.81 12.81
C HIS A 129 -38.63 -16.24 13.57
N MET A 130 -39.67 -17.04 13.84
CA MET A 130 -40.93 -16.55 14.46
C MET A 130 -41.27 -17.12 15.85
N SER A 131 -40.39 -17.87 16.52
CA SER A 131 -40.74 -18.43 17.84
C SER A 131 -39.57 -18.56 18.83
N ARG A 132 -38.94 -17.45 19.24
CA ARG A 132 -38.13 -17.37 20.48
C ARG A 132 -38.31 -16.07 21.25
N THR A 133 -39.54 -15.54 21.30
CA THR A 133 -39.87 -14.37 22.13
C THR A 133 -40.74 -14.80 23.32
N THR A 134 -40.10 -15.21 24.42
CA THR A 134 -40.53 -14.94 25.82
C THR A 134 -39.48 -15.52 26.76
N SER A 135 -39.00 -14.70 27.69
CA SER A 135 -38.02 -15.01 28.75
C SER A 135 -36.55 -15.05 28.33
N GLY A 136 -35.98 -13.87 28.12
CA GLY A 136 -34.54 -13.64 28.11
C GLY A 136 -34.31 -12.14 28.23
N THR A 137 -33.72 -11.69 29.33
CA THR A 137 -33.20 -10.35 29.55
C THR A 137 -32.54 -9.80 28.27
N ARG A 138 -32.97 -8.61 27.84
CA ARG A 138 -32.34 -7.80 26.80
C ARG A 138 -30.85 -7.61 27.14
N ARG A 139 -29.97 -8.44 26.57
CA ARG A 139 -28.57 -8.08 26.39
C ARG A 139 -28.53 -7.23 25.12
N GLU A 140 -28.45 -5.93 25.31
CA GLU A 140 -27.76 -5.08 24.34
C GLU A 140 -26.39 -5.72 24.14
N THR A 141 -26.10 -6.19 22.92
CA THR A 141 -24.71 -6.47 22.55
C THR A 141 -24.02 -5.13 22.43
N SER A 142 -23.56 -4.61 23.56
CA SER A 142 -22.57 -3.54 23.62
C SER A 142 -21.43 -3.95 22.70
N ALA A 143 -21.16 -3.16 21.67
CA ALA A 143 -19.91 -3.23 20.93
C ALA A 143 -18.76 -3.39 21.94
N THR A 144 -17.91 -4.40 21.74
CA THR A 144 -16.79 -4.65 22.64
C THR A 144 -15.78 -3.51 22.50
N ALA A 145 -14.96 -3.28 23.54
CA ALA A 145 -13.89 -2.26 23.47
C ALA A 145 -12.99 -2.44 22.23
N ASN A 146 -12.81 -3.68 21.78
CA ASN A 146 -12.04 -4.03 20.58
C ASN A 146 -12.76 -3.60 19.28
N ASP A 147 -14.09 -3.75 19.19
CA ASP A 147 -14.86 -3.26 18.04
C ASP A 147 -14.77 -1.72 17.91
N PHE A 148 -14.82 -1.00 19.03
CA PHE A 148 -14.58 0.44 19.04
C PHE A 148 -13.15 0.81 18.59
N LEU A 149 -12.15 0.06 19.04
CA LEU A 149 -10.75 0.28 18.65
C LEU A 149 -10.54 0.07 17.14
N LEU A 150 -11.07 -1.03 16.59
CA LEU A 150 -11.00 -1.36 15.16
C LEU A 150 -11.68 -0.30 14.31
N ARG A 151 -12.92 0.11 14.65
CA ARG A 151 -13.64 1.17 13.92
C ARG A 151 -12.90 2.50 13.90
N ARG A 152 -12.18 2.84 14.98
CA ARG A 152 -11.39 4.08 15.07
C ARG A 152 -10.25 4.11 14.05
N THR A 153 -9.76 2.96 13.58
CA THR A 153 -8.66 2.89 12.61
C THR A 153 -9.01 3.45 11.23
N ALA A 154 -10.29 3.45 10.85
CA ALA A 154 -10.75 4.01 9.56
C ALA A 154 -10.41 5.51 9.39
N LYS A 155 -10.18 6.23 10.51
CA LYS A 155 -9.70 7.61 10.48
C LYS A 155 -8.29 7.74 9.89
N PHE A 156 -7.51 6.66 9.95
CA PHE A 156 -6.08 6.61 9.64
C PHE A 156 -5.78 5.71 8.43
N GLY A 157 -6.73 5.55 7.51
CA GLY A 157 -6.57 4.78 6.28
C GLY A 157 -7.60 3.66 6.15
N ALA A 158 -7.19 2.56 5.52
CA ALA A 158 -7.97 1.34 5.46
C ALA A 158 -8.35 0.86 6.87
N LEU A 159 -9.61 0.46 7.04
CA LEU A 159 -10.10 -0.15 8.27
C LEU A 159 -9.26 -1.40 8.58
N GLN A 160 -8.67 -1.47 9.76
CA GLN A 160 -7.85 -2.60 10.17
C GLN A 160 -8.71 -3.73 10.73
N THR A 161 -8.30 -4.98 10.50
CA THR A 161 -8.96 -6.17 11.07
C THR A 161 -8.02 -6.94 11.99
N ALA A 162 -8.60 -7.85 12.78
CA ALA A 162 -7.89 -8.74 13.70
C ALA A 162 -8.52 -10.14 13.68
N ASP A 163 -8.78 -10.65 12.47
CA ASP A 163 -9.59 -11.85 12.26
C ASP A 163 -8.82 -13.16 12.53
N ASP A 164 -7.49 -13.10 12.64
CA ASP A 164 -6.65 -14.26 12.93
C ASP A 164 -6.67 -14.57 14.44
N HIS A 165 -7.33 -15.66 14.83
CA HIS A 165 -7.45 -16.06 16.24
C HIS A 165 -6.11 -16.31 16.95
N GLU A 166 -5.04 -16.68 16.23
CA GLU A 166 -3.72 -16.88 16.83
C GLU A 166 -3.06 -15.53 17.18
N TYR A 167 -3.26 -14.52 16.33
CA TYR A 167 -2.60 -13.21 16.44
C TYR A 167 -3.55 -12.07 16.84
N GLU A 168 -4.82 -12.36 17.17
CA GLU A 168 -5.87 -11.37 17.42
C GLU A 168 -5.44 -10.34 18.47
N GLN A 169 -5.04 -10.80 19.66
CA GLN A 169 -4.66 -9.90 20.75
C GLN A 169 -3.40 -9.08 20.39
N ALA A 170 -2.40 -9.71 19.77
CA ALA A 170 -1.17 -9.01 19.38
C ALA A 170 -1.42 -7.97 18.27
N THR A 171 -2.39 -8.24 17.39
CA THR A 171 -2.85 -7.30 16.36
C THR A 171 -3.58 -6.11 16.98
N LEU A 172 -4.47 -6.36 17.95
CA LEU A 172 -5.16 -5.31 18.71
C LEU A 172 -4.17 -4.44 19.51
N ASP A 173 -3.17 -5.05 20.15
CA ASP A 173 -2.10 -4.32 20.86
C ASP A 173 -1.30 -3.44 19.88
N THR A 174 -1.05 -3.95 18.67
CA THR A 174 -0.37 -3.20 17.60
C THR A 174 -1.20 -2.00 17.13
N ILE A 175 -2.53 -2.15 17.01
CA ILE A 175 -3.46 -1.05 16.72
C ILE A 175 -3.46 -0.02 17.85
N GLN A 176 -3.45 -0.47 19.11
CA GLN A 176 -3.37 0.42 20.27
C GLN A 176 -2.07 1.25 20.26
N ASN A 177 -0.93 0.62 19.97
CA ASN A 177 0.35 1.30 19.81
C ASN A 177 0.32 2.36 18.68
N MET A 178 -0.37 2.07 17.57
CA MET A 178 -0.59 3.04 16.50
C MET A 178 -1.41 4.24 17.00
N MET A 179 -2.46 4.03 17.80
CA MET A 179 -3.26 5.11 18.38
C MET A 179 -2.41 5.99 19.31
N GLU A 180 -1.57 5.39 20.13
CA GLU A 180 -0.62 6.10 21.00
C GLU A 180 0.42 6.89 20.21
N TYR A 181 0.90 6.33 19.10
CA TYR A 181 1.81 7.02 18.19
C TYR A 181 1.19 8.32 17.63
N PHE A 182 -0.10 8.34 17.29
CA PHE A 182 -0.77 9.56 16.87
C PHE A 182 -0.86 10.64 17.98
N GLU A 183 -0.83 10.21 19.24
CA GLU A 183 -0.79 11.12 20.40
C GLU A 183 0.64 11.53 20.81
N SER A 184 1.66 10.87 20.24
CA SER A 184 3.07 11.14 20.53
C SER A 184 3.52 12.53 20.09
N LYS A 185 4.57 13.05 20.75
CA LYS A 185 5.23 14.30 20.34
C LYS A 185 5.82 14.19 18.94
N ASP A 186 6.34 13.03 18.58
CA ASP A 186 6.99 12.78 17.30
C ASP A 186 5.99 12.99 16.17
N TYR A 187 4.83 12.32 16.22
CA TYR A 187 3.76 12.54 15.24
C TYR A 187 3.24 13.99 15.27
N LYS A 188 2.97 14.55 16.47
CA LYS A 188 2.46 15.91 16.62
C LYS A 188 3.42 16.98 16.09
N SER A 189 4.72 16.71 16.04
CA SER A 189 5.71 17.62 15.45
C SER A 189 5.77 17.58 13.93
N LEU A 190 5.18 16.55 13.29
CA LEU A 190 5.28 16.38 11.84
C LEU A 190 4.57 17.50 11.06
N PRO A 191 5.09 17.86 9.87
CA PRO A 191 4.43 18.78 8.96
C PRO A 191 2.99 18.34 8.62
N SER A 192 2.08 19.30 8.42
CA SER A 192 0.67 19.01 8.16
C SER A 192 0.43 18.19 6.90
N ASN A 193 1.26 18.37 5.86
CA ASN A 193 1.21 17.56 4.64
C ASN A 193 1.60 16.10 4.91
N ILE A 194 2.53 15.83 5.82
CA ILE A 194 2.90 14.46 6.22
C ILE A 194 1.77 13.82 7.00
N LYS A 195 1.23 14.53 8.00
CA LYS A 195 0.09 14.04 8.80
C LYS A 195 -1.12 13.68 7.95
N LYS A 196 -1.44 14.51 6.95
CA LYS A 196 -2.56 14.30 6.02
C LYS A 196 -2.42 13.02 5.18
N ASN A 197 -1.20 12.65 4.84
CA ASN A 197 -0.91 11.50 3.99
C ASN A 197 -0.50 10.25 4.78
N CYS A 198 -0.37 10.33 6.11
CA CYS A 198 -0.02 9.17 6.91
C CYS A 198 -1.22 8.27 7.16
N LYS A 199 -1.32 7.22 6.35
CA LYS A 199 -2.43 6.27 6.34
C LYS A 199 -1.93 4.84 6.14
N ASN A 200 -2.69 3.88 6.66
CA ASN A 200 -2.56 2.48 6.28
C ASN A 200 -3.31 2.27 4.96
N ASP A 201 -2.66 1.68 3.97
CA ASP A 201 -3.25 1.45 2.65
C ASP A 201 -3.97 0.09 2.56
N HIS A 202 -3.78 -0.79 3.54
CA HIS A 202 -4.33 -2.15 3.55
C HIS A 202 -4.95 -2.51 4.91
N GLU A 203 -6.01 -3.31 4.91
CA GLU A 203 -6.73 -3.75 6.13
C GLU A 203 -5.88 -4.63 7.07
N LEU A 204 -4.92 -5.36 6.48
CA LEU A 204 -3.97 -6.23 7.21
C LEU A 204 -2.67 -5.55 7.64
N CYS A 205 -2.51 -4.23 7.48
CA CYS A 205 -1.27 -3.54 7.88
C CYS A 205 -0.90 -3.83 9.34
N SER A 206 -1.89 -3.89 10.24
CA SER A 206 -1.69 -4.16 11.66
C SER A 206 -1.21 -5.57 11.93
N TYR A 207 -1.83 -6.56 11.31
CA TYR A 207 -1.39 -7.96 11.38
C TYR A 207 0.02 -8.16 10.82
N TRP A 208 0.32 -7.57 9.66
CA TRP A 208 1.67 -7.63 9.07
C TRP A 208 2.73 -6.99 9.97
N ALA A 209 2.41 -5.87 10.60
CA ALA A 209 3.28 -5.25 11.59
C ALA A 209 3.53 -6.19 12.79
N THR A 210 2.50 -6.89 13.28
CA THR A 210 2.60 -7.88 14.37
C THR A 210 3.58 -9.01 14.05
N ILE A 211 3.58 -9.54 12.82
CA ILE A 211 4.51 -10.62 12.41
C ILE A 211 5.89 -10.10 11.95
N GLY A 212 6.16 -8.81 12.15
CA GLY A 212 7.46 -8.17 11.94
C GLY A 212 7.73 -7.63 10.54
N GLU A 213 6.70 -7.45 9.71
CA GLU A 213 6.87 -6.97 8.34
C GLU A 213 7.40 -5.53 8.27
N CYS A 214 7.19 -4.70 9.30
CA CYS A 214 7.75 -3.35 9.35
C CYS A 214 9.28 -3.33 9.19
N GLU A 215 9.97 -4.39 9.63
CA GLU A 215 11.43 -4.52 9.49
C GLU A 215 11.85 -5.49 8.37
N LYS A 216 11.05 -6.52 8.06
CA LYS A 216 11.35 -7.45 6.95
C LYS A 216 11.10 -6.81 5.58
N ASN A 217 10.03 -6.03 5.47
CA ASN A 217 9.54 -5.43 4.23
C ASN A 217 9.44 -3.90 4.36
N MET A 218 10.53 -3.29 4.85
CA MET A 218 10.59 -1.87 5.21
C MET A 218 10.10 -0.92 4.09
N ALA A 219 10.48 -1.18 2.85
CA ALA A 219 10.15 -0.30 1.72
C ALA A 219 8.63 -0.22 1.47
N PHE A 220 7.93 -1.33 1.66
CA PHE A 220 6.48 -1.39 1.53
C PHE A 220 5.81 -0.91 2.82
N MET A 221 6.18 -1.50 3.96
CA MET A 221 5.48 -1.28 5.23
C MET A 221 5.71 0.12 5.80
N LYS A 222 6.92 0.69 5.71
CA LYS A 222 7.19 2.02 6.28
C LYS A 222 6.57 3.17 5.49
N VAL A 223 6.02 2.90 4.30
CA VAL A 223 5.36 3.89 3.44
C VAL A 223 3.86 3.60 3.33
N GLY A 224 3.46 2.39 2.93
CA GLY A 224 2.05 2.01 2.76
C GLY A 224 1.34 1.63 4.06
N CYS A 225 2.07 1.27 5.11
CA CYS A 225 1.54 0.99 6.45
C CYS A 225 2.17 1.92 7.50
N ALA A 226 2.46 3.16 7.10
CA ALA A 226 3.26 4.10 7.89
C ALA A 226 2.69 4.39 9.29
N PRO A 227 1.36 4.52 9.51
CA PRO A 227 0.81 4.66 10.86
C PRO A 227 1.20 3.53 11.80
N VAL A 228 0.97 2.28 11.39
CA VAL A 228 1.13 1.14 12.28
C VAL A 228 2.59 0.77 12.48
N CYS A 229 3.44 1.03 11.48
CA CYS A 229 4.89 0.97 11.63
C CYS A 229 5.50 2.24 12.29
N GLN A 230 4.66 3.19 12.73
CA GLN A 230 5.07 4.43 13.40
C GLN A 230 6.09 5.26 12.62
N SER A 231 5.98 5.23 11.30
CA SER A 231 6.99 5.71 10.35
C SER A 231 6.47 6.84 9.46
N CYS A 232 5.46 7.62 9.88
CA CYS A 232 4.92 8.73 9.07
C CYS A 232 6.01 9.72 8.61
N HIS A 233 7.06 9.94 9.40
CA HIS A 233 8.18 10.80 9.04
C HIS A 233 8.92 10.32 7.79
N LEU A 234 8.92 9.00 7.53
CA LEU A 234 9.47 8.37 6.35
C LEU A 234 8.54 8.49 5.13
N LEU A 235 7.42 9.22 5.18
CA LEU A 235 6.69 9.58 3.96
C LEU A 235 7.42 10.67 3.18
N ASP A 236 8.18 11.52 3.88
CA ASP A 236 9.06 12.49 3.27
C ASP A 236 10.27 11.80 2.63
N VAL A 237 10.45 12.02 1.32
CA VAL A 237 11.60 11.51 0.57
C VAL A 237 12.90 12.01 1.17
N ALA A 238 12.96 13.26 1.64
CA ALA A 238 14.17 13.83 2.22
C ALA A 238 14.60 13.09 3.50
N ASN A 239 13.67 12.49 4.24
CA ASN A 239 13.97 11.68 5.42
C ASN A 239 14.36 10.24 5.06
N ARG A 240 13.79 9.67 3.99
CA ARG A 240 14.17 8.32 3.51
C ARG A 240 15.51 8.30 2.78
N CYS A 241 15.77 9.34 2.00
CA CYS A 241 16.94 9.49 1.14
C CYS A 241 17.56 10.87 1.40
N PRO A 242 18.18 11.07 2.58
CA PRO A 242 18.82 12.34 2.89
C PRO A 242 19.94 12.62 1.90
N GLU A 243 20.09 13.87 1.49
CA GLU A 243 21.28 14.29 0.75
C GLU A 243 22.51 14.02 1.63
N LEU A 244 23.48 13.31 1.07
CA LEU A 244 24.75 13.02 1.72
C LEU A 244 25.80 13.97 1.11
N PRO A 245 25.99 15.18 1.66
CA PRO A 245 26.85 16.21 1.05
C PRO A 245 28.32 15.75 0.95
N ASP A 246 28.73 14.84 1.84
CA ASP A 246 30.07 14.26 1.88
C ASP A 246 30.13 12.85 1.28
N ALA A 247 29.07 12.41 0.57
CA ALA A 247 29.11 11.13 -0.12
C ALA A 247 30.22 11.14 -1.18
N VAL A 248 31.16 10.21 -1.05
CA VAL A 248 32.17 9.96 -2.07
C VAL A 248 31.51 9.17 -3.20
N PRO A 249 31.55 9.65 -4.45
CA PRO A 249 31.03 8.89 -5.59
C PRO A 249 31.67 7.50 -5.66
N ALA A 250 30.85 6.47 -5.88
CA ALA A 250 31.31 5.10 -6.04
C ALA A 250 32.23 4.94 -7.28
N LEU A 251 32.02 5.78 -8.30
CA LEU A 251 32.86 5.93 -9.48
C LEU A 251 33.20 7.41 -9.66
N LYS A 252 34.49 7.69 -9.87
CA LYS A 252 35.01 9.03 -10.14
C LYS A 252 35.11 9.26 -11.64
N GLU A 253 35.41 10.50 -12.02
CA GLU A 253 35.67 10.86 -13.41
C GLU A 253 36.75 9.95 -14.01
N GLY A 254 36.42 9.31 -15.15
CA GLY A 254 37.31 8.38 -15.85
C GLY A 254 37.24 6.92 -15.38
N ASP A 255 36.64 6.61 -14.23
CA ASP A 255 36.56 5.21 -13.75
C ASP A 255 35.72 4.34 -14.68
N LEU A 256 34.63 4.88 -15.26
CA LEU A 256 33.86 4.18 -16.28
C LEU A 256 34.71 3.82 -17.50
N ASN A 257 35.55 4.75 -18.00
CA ASN A 257 36.46 4.45 -19.12
C ASN A 257 37.42 3.32 -18.75
N GLN A 258 38.02 3.37 -17.56
CA GLN A 258 38.92 2.31 -17.08
C GLN A 258 38.22 0.94 -17.00
N ILE A 259 36.95 0.91 -16.57
CA ILE A 259 36.16 -0.32 -16.54
C ILE A 259 35.97 -0.88 -17.95
N PHE A 260 35.46 -0.10 -18.90
CA PHE A 260 35.23 -0.57 -20.27
C PHE A 260 36.53 -0.96 -20.98
N GLU A 261 37.60 -0.18 -20.81
CA GLU A 261 38.93 -0.48 -21.37
C GLU A 261 39.46 -1.81 -20.84
N ARG A 262 39.41 -2.02 -19.52
CA ARG A 262 39.78 -3.30 -18.90
C ARG A 262 38.98 -4.46 -19.48
N ILE A 263 37.66 -4.30 -19.64
CA ILE A 263 36.79 -5.37 -20.19
C ILE A 263 37.23 -5.75 -21.60
N VAL A 264 37.49 -4.76 -22.46
CA VAL A 264 37.95 -4.97 -23.85
C VAL A 264 39.32 -5.65 -23.88
N GLU A 265 40.24 -5.25 -23.00
CA GLU A 265 41.61 -5.78 -22.96
C GLU A 265 41.70 -7.20 -22.38
N THR A 266 40.86 -7.53 -21.41
CA THR A 266 40.95 -8.76 -20.62
C THR A 266 39.98 -9.86 -21.05
N ALA A 267 39.10 -9.59 -22.02
CA ALA A 267 38.12 -10.55 -22.52
C ALA A 267 38.78 -11.89 -22.92
N PRO A 268 38.42 -13.02 -22.29
CA PRO A 268 39.10 -14.29 -22.49
C PRO A 268 39.00 -14.80 -23.94
N GLY A 269 37.85 -14.63 -24.58
CA GLY A 269 37.60 -15.08 -25.96
C GLY A 269 38.36 -14.28 -27.01
N ASN A 270 38.76 -13.03 -26.73
CA ASN A 270 39.54 -12.20 -27.67
C ASN A 270 41.04 -12.57 -27.69
N ARG A 271 41.48 -13.45 -26.78
CA ARG A 271 42.89 -13.84 -26.65
C ARG A 271 43.19 -15.04 -27.56
N THR A 272 44.21 -14.92 -28.40
CA THR A 272 44.57 -15.92 -29.43
C THR A 272 44.92 -17.31 -28.88
N THR A 273 45.40 -17.40 -27.64
CA THR A 273 45.65 -18.69 -26.96
C THR A 273 45.47 -18.56 -25.45
N LEU A 274 44.42 -19.18 -24.89
CA LEU A 274 44.30 -19.43 -23.45
C LEU A 274 45.02 -20.71 -23.07
N THR A 275 45.87 -20.63 -22.05
CA THR A 275 46.56 -21.80 -21.47
C THR A 275 45.57 -22.72 -20.75
N ALA A 276 45.91 -24.00 -20.59
CA ALA A 276 45.10 -24.95 -19.82
C ALA A 276 44.89 -24.50 -18.35
N LYS A 277 45.86 -23.77 -17.78
CA LYS A 277 45.73 -23.19 -16.44
C LYS A 277 44.67 -22.09 -16.42
N GLU A 278 44.69 -21.18 -17.38
CA GLU A 278 43.70 -20.10 -17.47
C GLU A 278 42.29 -20.63 -17.69
N ARG A 279 42.11 -21.65 -18.53
CA ARG A 279 40.81 -22.30 -18.71
C ARG A 279 40.28 -22.92 -17.41
N ARG A 280 41.16 -23.55 -16.62
CA ARG A 280 40.78 -24.08 -15.29
C ARG A 280 40.39 -22.98 -14.32
N GLU A 281 41.08 -21.83 -14.35
CA GLU A 281 40.71 -20.68 -13.53
C GLU A 281 39.37 -20.08 -13.96
N LEU A 282 39.08 -19.97 -15.27
CA LEU A 282 37.76 -19.53 -15.75
C LEU A 282 36.64 -20.42 -15.23
N VAL A 283 36.80 -21.75 -15.33
CA VAL A 283 35.83 -22.71 -14.78
C VAL A 283 35.65 -22.53 -13.27
N LYS A 284 36.75 -22.35 -12.53
CA LYS A 284 36.72 -22.14 -11.08
C LYS A 284 36.01 -20.83 -10.69
N LEU A 285 36.13 -19.80 -11.52
CA LEU A 285 35.45 -18.50 -11.36
C LEU A 285 34.04 -18.49 -11.96
N GLU A 286 33.56 -19.61 -12.52
CA GLU A 286 32.28 -19.70 -13.24
C GLU A 286 32.14 -18.68 -14.39
N MET A 287 33.26 -18.36 -15.03
CA MET A 287 33.36 -17.43 -16.16
C MET A 287 33.26 -18.18 -17.49
N THR A 288 32.62 -17.57 -18.48
CA THR A 288 32.62 -18.06 -19.86
C THR A 288 33.83 -17.53 -20.63
N GLU A 289 34.14 -18.15 -21.77
CA GLU A 289 35.13 -17.64 -22.73
C GLU A 289 34.51 -16.57 -23.65
N TYR A 290 33.88 -15.56 -23.04
CA TYR A 290 33.20 -14.49 -23.80
C TYR A 290 34.16 -13.63 -24.63
N THR A 291 33.71 -13.19 -25.79
CA THR A 291 34.39 -12.21 -26.64
C THR A 291 33.81 -10.82 -26.43
N VAL A 292 34.57 -9.78 -26.77
CA VAL A 292 34.08 -8.39 -26.68
C VAL A 292 34.23 -7.69 -28.02
N THR A 293 33.12 -7.12 -28.50
CA THR A 293 33.06 -6.25 -29.68
C THR A 293 32.74 -4.82 -29.26
N VAL A 294 33.50 -3.83 -29.72
CA VAL A 294 33.27 -2.41 -29.41
C VAL A 294 32.44 -1.76 -30.52
N HIS A 295 31.26 -1.27 -30.19
CA HIS A 295 30.36 -0.55 -31.11
C HIS A 295 30.49 0.97 -30.99
N SER A 296 30.75 1.47 -29.78
CA SER A 296 30.94 2.89 -29.50
C SER A 296 31.93 3.09 -28.36
N ARG A 297 32.73 4.15 -28.45
CA ARG A 297 33.72 4.57 -27.46
C ARG A 297 33.79 6.10 -27.43
N PRO A 298 33.82 6.73 -26.24
CA PRO A 298 34.11 8.15 -26.13
C PRO A 298 35.51 8.45 -26.69
N ASN A 299 35.60 9.28 -27.74
CA ASN A 299 36.89 9.69 -28.29
C ASN A 299 37.56 10.71 -27.36
N ALA A 300 38.82 10.45 -26.96
CA ALA A 300 39.60 11.39 -26.18
C ALA A 300 39.79 12.71 -26.95
N VAL A 301 39.20 13.79 -26.47
CA VAL A 301 39.45 15.13 -27.02
C VAL A 301 40.83 15.57 -26.53
N THR A 302 41.77 15.75 -27.45
CA THR A 302 43.21 16.02 -27.24
C THR A 302 43.56 17.38 -26.61
N ASN A 303 42.61 18.09 -26.01
CA ASN A 303 42.88 19.38 -25.36
C ASN A 303 42.34 19.39 -23.93
N ALA A 304 43.17 18.85 -23.03
CA ALA A 304 43.08 19.05 -21.59
C ALA A 304 43.20 20.55 -21.29
N ASN A 305 42.05 21.21 -21.06
CA ASN A 305 41.95 22.46 -20.29
C ASN A 305 40.49 22.95 -20.12
N ALA A 306 39.52 22.04 -19.91
CA ALA A 306 38.29 22.46 -19.21
C ALA A 306 37.49 21.26 -18.68
N ASN A 307 37.40 21.15 -17.37
CA ASN A 307 36.38 20.34 -16.70
C ASN A 307 35.03 20.99 -16.96
N SER A 308 34.35 20.59 -18.04
CA SER A 308 33.02 21.11 -18.33
C SER A 308 32.09 19.95 -18.65
N ILE A 309 31.19 19.67 -17.71
CA ILE A 309 30.04 18.76 -17.80
C ILE A 309 29.24 18.95 -19.11
N SER A 310 29.30 20.14 -19.72
CA SER A 310 28.67 20.45 -21.01
C SER A 310 29.32 19.75 -22.21
N ARG A 311 30.60 19.37 -22.11
CA ARG A 311 31.35 18.67 -23.16
C ARG A 311 31.18 17.16 -23.08
N ASP A 312 31.10 16.59 -21.87
CA ASP A 312 30.82 15.16 -21.70
C ASP A 312 29.43 14.77 -22.22
N LYS A 313 28.46 15.70 -22.20
CA LYS A 313 27.14 15.49 -22.84
C LYS A 313 27.21 15.28 -24.37
N LYS A 314 28.34 15.58 -25.00
CA LYS A 314 28.52 15.48 -26.46
C LYS A 314 29.35 14.26 -26.88
N LEU A 315 29.91 13.52 -25.93
CA LEU A 315 30.66 12.30 -26.24
C LEU A 315 29.68 11.14 -26.38
N ASP A 316 29.91 10.29 -27.38
CA ASP A 316 29.15 9.06 -27.53
C ASP A 316 29.44 8.13 -26.35
N PRO A 317 28.42 7.42 -25.83
CA PRO A 317 28.61 6.51 -24.72
C PRO A 317 29.45 5.30 -25.13
N TRP A 318 30.03 4.60 -24.16
CA TRP A 318 30.54 3.25 -24.41
C TRP A 318 29.38 2.32 -24.77
N VAL A 319 29.54 1.56 -25.85
CA VAL A 319 28.65 0.46 -26.23
C VAL A 319 29.54 -0.71 -26.65
N ILE A 320 29.48 -1.80 -25.89
CA ILE A 320 30.19 -3.05 -26.17
C ILE A 320 29.21 -4.22 -26.19
N ALA A 321 29.46 -5.22 -27.02
CA ALA A 321 28.77 -6.51 -26.99
C ALA A 321 29.68 -7.56 -26.37
N LEU A 322 29.11 -8.43 -25.53
CA LEU A 322 29.78 -9.56 -24.88
C LEU A 322 29.21 -10.86 -25.45
N ASP A 323 29.83 -11.43 -26.49
CA ASP A 323 29.34 -12.67 -27.09
C ASP A 323 29.77 -13.88 -26.25
N ASN A 324 28.97 -14.94 -26.21
CA ASN A 324 29.16 -16.10 -25.34
C ASN A 324 29.24 -15.76 -23.83
N PHE A 325 28.59 -14.68 -23.40
CA PHE A 325 28.53 -14.32 -21.98
C PHE A 325 27.67 -15.28 -21.14
N LEU A 326 26.54 -15.73 -21.70
CA LEU A 326 25.66 -16.74 -21.11
C LEU A 326 25.83 -18.07 -21.84
N THR A 327 25.66 -19.19 -21.13
CA THR A 327 25.50 -20.50 -21.77
C THR A 327 24.03 -20.74 -22.16
N ASP A 328 23.78 -21.68 -23.06
CA ASP A 328 22.42 -22.02 -23.48
C ASP A 328 21.55 -22.48 -22.30
N GLU A 329 22.13 -23.23 -21.35
CA GLU A 329 21.43 -23.68 -20.14
C GLU A 329 21.10 -22.52 -19.20
N GLU A 330 21.98 -21.52 -19.13
CA GLU A 330 21.75 -20.31 -18.34
C GLU A 330 20.63 -19.46 -18.95
N CYS A 331 20.60 -19.34 -20.28
CA CYS A 331 19.52 -18.69 -21.02
C CYS A 331 18.17 -19.39 -20.77
N ASP A 332 18.12 -20.71 -20.91
CA ASP A 332 16.92 -21.51 -20.69
C ASP A 332 16.39 -21.40 -19.25
N ALA A 333 17.29 -21.38 -18.26
CA ALA A 333 16.92 -21.20 -16.87
C ALA A 333 16.32 -19.80 -16.58
N LEU A 334 16.89 -18.74 -17.17
CA LEU A 334 16.33 -17.40 -17.05
C LEU A 334 14.96 -17.30 -17.74
N ILE A 335 14.80 -17.88 -18.93
CA ILE A 335 13.50 -17.93 -19.62
C ILE A 335 12.47 -18.65 -18.76
N GLN A 336 12.82 -19.82 -18.22
CA GLN A 336 11.92 -20.58 -17.35
C GLN A 336 11.52 -19.78 -16.11
N HIS A 337 12.44 -19.05 -15.49
CA HIS A 337 12.11 -18.18 -14.37
C HIS A 337 11.14 -17.06 -14.73
N GLY A 338 11.23 -16.52 -15.95
CA GLY A 338 10.23 -15.57 -16.44
C GLY A 338 8.82 -16.18 -16.49
N TYR A 339 8.69 -17.42 -16.96
CA TYR A 339 7.41 -18.15 -16.95
C TYR A 339 6.93 -18.47 -15.53
N ASP A 340 7.82 -18.97 -14.67
CA ASP A 340 7.50 -19.31 -13.27
C ASP A 340 7.02 -18.08 -12.48
N ALA A 341 7.63 -16.91 -12.75
CA ALA A 341 7.25 -15.65 -12.10
C ALA A 341 5.92 -15.08 -12.61
N GLY A 342 5.41 -15.58 -13.74
CA GLY A 342 4.19 -15.09 -14.37
C GLY A 342 4.39 -13.74 -15.05
N TYR A 343 4.66 -13.79 -16.36
CA TYR A 343 4.77 -12.59 -17.19
C TYR A 343 3.50 -11.72 -17.11
N LYS A 344 3.70 -10.42 -16.90
CA LYS A 344 2.63 -9.42 -16.92
C LYS A 344 2.87 -8.40 -18.01
N ARG A 345 1.82 -7.72 -18.44
CA ARG A 345 1.96 -6.69 -19.47
C ARG A 345 2.82 -5.54 -18.94
N SER A 346 3.85 -5.15 -19.70
CA SER A 346 4.76 -4.08 -19.28
C SER A 346 4.06 -2.74 -19.02
N GLU A 347 4.44 -2.11 -17.92
CA GLU A 347 3.96 -0.81 -17.47
C GLU A 347 5.08 0.25 -17.54
N ASP A 348 4.74 1.49 -17.87
CA ASP A 348 5.61 2.65 -17.71
C ASP A 348 5.44 3.22 -16.30
N VAL A 349 6.43 4.04 -15.91
CA VAL A 349 6.37 4.84 -14.68
C VAL A 349 5.20 5.83 -14.79
N GLY A 350 4.27 5.72 -13.86
CA GLY A 350 3.09 6.58 -13.74
C GLY A 350 3.37 7.88 -12.99
N ALA A 351 2.33 8.49 -12.43
CA ALA A 351 2.46 9.74 -11.69
C ALA A 351 3.33 9.57 -10.43
N LEU A 352 4.17 10.57 -10.15
CA LEU A 352 4.89 10.67 -8.88
C LEU A 352 3.86 10.81 -7.74
N LYS A 353 3.91 9.88 -6.80
CA LYS A 353 3.09 9.90 -5.59
C LYS A 353 3.73 10.82 -4.56
N PHE A 354 2.96 11.16 -3.53
CA PHE A 354 3.41 12.04 -2.45
C PHE A 354 4.65 11.48 -1.71
N ASP A 355 4.70 10.17 -1.56
CA ASP A 355 5.82 9.44 -0.98
C ASP A 355 7.04 9.32 -1.93
N GLY A 356 7.08 10.06 -3.04
CA GLY A 356 8.15 9.99 -4.03
C GLY A 356 8.30 8.66 -4.77
N THR A 357 7.46 7.67 -4.50
CA THR A 357 7.32 6.51 -5.37
C THR A 357 6.52 6.90 -6.61
N TYR A 358 6.53 6.07 -7.63
CA TYR A 358 5.74 6.31 -8.84
C TYR A 358 4.61 5.29 -8.93
N GLY A 359 3.47 5.72 -9.46
CA GLY A 359 2.43 4.80 -9.91
C GLY A 359 2.91 3.97 -11.11
N SER A 360 2.07 3.07 -11.62
CA SER A 360 2.31 2.36 -12.86
C SER A 360 1.17 2.61 -13.85
N VAL A 361 1.50 2.65 -15.13
CA VAL A 361 0.54 2.83 -16.22
C VAL A 361 0.90 1.86 -17.33
N GLN A 362 -0.06 1.12 -17.89
CA GLN A 362 0.23 0.21 -19.00
C GLN A 362 0.97 0.92 -20.14
N SER A 363 2.11 0.36 -20.55
CA SER A 363 3.01 1.04 -21.48
C SER A 363 2.50 0.99 -22.92
N THR A 364 2.48 2.16 -23.58
CA THR A 364 2.24 2.30 -25.02
C THR A 364 3.54 2.33 -25.83
N GLY A 365 4.68 2.50 -25.16
CA GLY A 365 6.02 2.51 -25.74
C GLY A 365 6.73 1.17 -25.67
N ARG A 366 6.46 0.38 -24.63
CA ARG A 366 6.98 -0.96 -24.38
C ARG A 366 5.85 -1.97 -24.46
N THR A 367 5.80 -2.73 -25.56
CA THR A 367 4.71 -3.68 -25.79
C THR A 367 5.00 -5.10 -25.33
N SER A 368 6.14 -5.35 -24.69
CA SER A 368 6.52 -6.63 -24.11
C SER A 368 5.73 -7.02 -22.87
N GLU A 369 5.90 -8.27 -22.47
CA GLU A 369 5.59 -8.73 -21.13
C GLU A 369 6.86 -8.67 -20.25
N ASN A 370 6.70 -8.42 -18.96
CA ASN A 370 7.78 -8.34 -17.99
C ASN A 370 7.60 -9.36 -16.86
N ALA A 371 8.73 -9.84 -16.36
CA ALA A 371 8.83 -10.62 -15.14
C ALA A 371 10.06 -10.14 -14.37
N TRP A 372 10.05 -10.29 -13.06
CA TRP A 372 11.16 -9.90 -12.18
C TRP A 372 11.77 -11.14 -11.53
N CYS A 373 13.08 -11.26 -11.61
CA CYS A 373 13.85 -12.25 -10.86
C CYS A 373 14.65 -11.52 -9.79
N GLY A 374 14.08 -11.47 -8.58
CA GLY A 374 14.53 -10.58 -7.53
C GLY A 374 14.71 -11.25 -6.18
N VAL A 375 14.97 -10.44 -5.15
CA VAL A 375 15.06 -10.92 -3.77
C VAL A 375 13.68 -11.33 -3.25
N ALA A 376 12.64 -10.58 -3.62
CA ALA A 376 11.27 -10.78 -3.14
C ALA A 376 10.66 -12.14 -3.51
N ASN A 377 11.05 -12.72 -4.63
CA ASN A 377 10.62 -14.06 -5.06
C ASN A 377 11.74 -15.11 -4.98
N GLU A 378 12.81 -14.80 -4.23
CA GLU A 378 13.99 -15.63 -4.01
C GLU A 378 14.73 -16.04 -5.29
N CYS A 379 14.31 -15.56 -6.46
CA CYS A 379 14.86 -15.95 -7.75
C CYS A 379 16.33 -15.56 -7.86
N ARG A 380 16.69 -14.36 -7.37
CA ARG A 380 18.08 -13.87 -7.35
C ARG A 380 19.01 -14.75 -6.51
N GLY A 381 18.48 -15.53 -5.58
CA GLY A 381 19.21 -16.49 -4.76
C GLY A 381 19.44 -17.85 -5.43
N LYS A 382 18.70 -18.17 -6.51
CA LYS A 382 18.85 -19.44 -7.24
C LYS A 382 20.21 -19.52 -7.93
N THR A 383 20.70 -20.74 -8.13
CA THR A 383 22.07 -21.02 -8.60
C THR A 383 22.43 -20.25 -9.87
N VAL A 384 21.57 -20.29 -10.91
CA VAL A 384 21.87 -19.66 -12.20
C VAL A 384 21.84 -18.12 -12.13
N PRO A 385 20.75 -17.46 -11.68
CA PRO A 385 20.75 -16.00 -11.53
C PRO A 385 21.90 -15.48 -10.66
N LYS A 386 22.19 -16.14 -9.54
CA LYS A 386 23.30 -15.77 -8.65
C LYS A 386 24.67 -15.88 -9.34
N ARG A 387 24.90 -16.95 -10.11
CA ARG A 387 26.13 -17.14 -10.90
C ARG A 387 26.30 -16.03 -11.94
N ILE A 388 25.25 -15.74 -12.72
CA ILE A 388 25.26 -14.69 -13.74
C ILE A 388 25.57 -13.33 -13.10
N LEU A 389 24.92 -13.03 -11.97
CA LEU A 389 25.14 -11.79 -11.23
C LEU A 389 26.58 -11.65 -10.72
N ASN A 390 27.16 -12.72 -10.19
CA ASN A 390 28.57 -12.74 -9.76
C ASN A 390 29.54 -12.58 -10.95
N ARG A 391 29.21 -13.17 -12.10
CA ARG A 391 29.99 -12.99 -13.34
C ARG A 391 29.97 -11.54 -13.79
N MET A 392 28.78 -10.91 -13.84
CA MET A 392 28.63 -9.49 -14.14
C MET A 392 29.43 -8.61 -13.17
N SER A 393 29.30 -8.87 -11.87
CA SER A 393 30.02 -8.13 -10.82
C SER A 393 31.54 -8.24 -10.99
N SER A 394 32.04 -9.43 -11.34
CA SER A 394 33.47 -9.68 -11.56
C SER A 394 34.01 -8.95 -12.79
N ILE A 395 33.24 -8.90 -13.89
CA ILE A 395 33.61 -8.16 -15.11
C ILE A 395 33.59 -6.65 -14.87
N MET A 396 32.52 -6.15 -14.26
CA MET A 396 32.30 -4.71 -14.05
C MET A 396 33.16 -4.16 -12.92
N GLY A 397 33.54 -5.00 -11.94
CA GLY A 397 34.20 -4.55 -10.72
C GLY A 397 33.27 -3.82 -9.77
N ILE A 398 31.95 -4.01 -9.91
CA ILE A 398 30.92 -3.39 -9.09
C ILE A 398 30.24 -4.48 -8.25
N PRO A 399 30.16 -4.33 -6.91
CA PRO A 399 29.53 -5.33 -6.06
C PRO A 399 28.08 -5.61 -6.45
N THR A 400 27.65 -6.87 -6.30
CA THR A 400 26.29 -7.30 -6.63
C THR A 400 25.21 -6.54 -5.85
N GLY A 401 25.51 -6.02 -4.66
CA GLY A 401 24.59 -5.19 -3.87
C GLY A 401 24.20 -3.86 -4.52
N ASN A 402 24.96 -3.41 -5.54
CA ASN A 402 24.70 -2.15 -6.25
C ASN A 402 23.91 -2.37 -7.55
N SER A 403 23.30 -3.54 -7.74
CA SER A 403 22.53 -3.87 -8.95
C SER A 403 21.07 -4.09 -8.65
N GLU A 404 20.22 -3.61 -9.55
CA GLU A 404 18.78 -3.89 -9.55
C GLU A 404 18.51 -5.38 -9.75
N ASP A 405 17.27 -5.79 -9.50
CA ASP A 405 16.81 -7.14 -9.80
C ASP A 405 16.77 -7.39 -11.31
N PHE A 406 16.91 -8.65 -11.72
CA PHE A 406 16.86 -8.98 -13.13
C PHE A 406 15.44 -8.75 -13.67
N GLN A 407 15.33 -7.83 -14.63
CA GLN A 407 14.12 -7.66 -15.42
C GLN A 407 14.18 -8.56 -16.64
N ILE A 408 13.29 -9.55 -16.71
CA ILE A 408 13.17 -10.47 -17.83
C ILE A 408 12.03 -9.96 -18.72
N LEU A 409 12.36 -9.65 -19.98
CA LEU A 409 11.39 -9.11 -20.94
C LEU A 409 11.12 -10.14 -22.03
N LYS A 410 9.85 -10.36 -22.34
CA LYS A 410 9.40 -11.27 -23.39
C LYS A 410 8.70 -10.47 -24.48
N TYR A 411 9.14 -10.67 -25.73
CA TYR A 411 8.57 -10.04 -26.92
C TYR A 411 8.03 -11.12 -27.86
N GLU A 412 6.73 -11.08 -28.12
CA GLU A 412 6.09 -11.84 -29.19
C GLU A 412 6.19 -11.12 -30.53
N VAL A 413 5.92 -11.84 -31.63
CA VAL A 413 5.92 -11.26 -32.98
C VAL A 413 5.01 -10.04 -33.04
N GLY A 414 5.58 -8.89 -33.47
CA GLY A 414 4.87 -7.61 -33.56
C GLY A 414 4.98 -6.72 -32.32
N GLN A 415 5.56 -7.21 -31.21
CA GLN A 415 5.85 -6.38 -30.04
C GLN A 415 7.19 -5.62 -30.22
N PHE A 416 7.31 -4.47 -29.56
CA PHE A 416 8.44 -3.56 -29.69
C PHE A 416 8.71 -2.75 -28.42
N TYR A 417 9.90 -2.15 -28.37
CA TYR A 417 10.26 -1.08 -27.42
C TYR A 417 10.61 0.18 -28.20
N LYS A 418 9.85 1.27 -28.00
CA LYS A 418 10.13 2.57 -28.62
C LYS A 418 11.27 3.25 -27.89
N VAL A 419 12.13 3.92 -28.65
CA VAL A 419 13.14 4.82 -28.08
C VAL A 419 12.43 5.91 -27.24
N PRO A 420 12.74 6.06 -25.94
CA PRO A 420 12.09 7.06 -25.09
C PRO A 420 12.33 8.48 -25.60
N LYS A 421 11.30 9.34 -25.53
CA LYS A 421 11.35 10.75 -25.99
C LYS A 421 12.38 11.61 -25.25
N SER A 422 12.84 11.17 -24.07
CA SER A 422 13.85 11.85 -23.26
C SER A 422 15.29 11.61 -23.73
N GLY A 423 15.53 10.71 -24.70
CA GLY A 423 16.88 10.28 -25.08
C GLY A 423 17.62 9.63 -23.90
N CYS A 424 18.86 9.17 -24.10
CA CYS A 424 19.69 8.52 -23.07
C CYS A 424 20.08 9.44 -21.87
N LEU A 425 19.42 10.58 -21.67
CA LEU A 425 19.73 11.54 -20.60
C LEU A 425 19.39 11.03 -19.19
N HIS A 426 18.57 9.99 -19.06
CA HIS A 426 18.24 9.35 -17.77
C HIS A 426 19.34 8.43 -17.22
N PHE A 427 20.36 8.08 -18.02
CA PHE A 427 21.26 6.95 -17.71
C PHE A 427 22.73 7.37 -17.50
N ARG A 428 22.98 8.60 -17.04
CA ARG A 428 24.35 9.12 -16.95
C ARG A 428 25.20 8.45 -15.87
N ASP A 429 24.56 7.88 -14.86
CA ASP A 429 25.22 7.27 -13.69
C ASP A 429 24.89 5.77 -13.56
N VAL A 430 24.38 5.15 -14.63
CA VAL A 430 23.93 3.75 -14.64
C VAL A 430 24.59 3.00 -15.78
N ILE A 431 25.13 1.82 -15.50
CA ILE A 431 25.55 0.88 -16.54
C ILE A 431 24.37 -0.05 -16.82
N PHE A 432 23.91 -0.08 -18.07
CA PHE A 432 22.85 -0.98 -18.51
C PHE A 432 23.45 -2.22 -19.16
N CYS A 433 23.05 -3.40 -18.69
CA CYS A 433 23.42 -4.69 -19.26
C CYS A 433 22.16 -5.41 -19.75
N SER A 434 22.16 -5.78 -21.02
CA SER A 434 21.07 -6.48 -21.70
C SER A 434 21.60 -7.79 -22.26
N PHE A 435 20.80 -8.86 -22.15
CA PHE A 435 21.10 -10.16 -22.75
C PHE A 435 19.96 -10.56 -23.66
N ASP A 436 20.28 -10.83 -24.92
CA ASP A 436 19.31 -11.36 -25.89
C ASP A 436 19.23 -12.88 -25.71
N LEU A 437 18.09 -13.34 -25.21
CA LEU A 437 17.81 -14.75 -24.99
C LEU A 437 16.97 -15.27 -26.16
N HIS A 438 17.57 -16.05 -27.05
CA HIS A 438 16.85 -16.67 -28.16
C HIS A 438 16.61 -18.15 -27.87
N ARG A 439 15.34 -18.57 -27.92
CA ARG A 439 14.96 -19.97 -28.06
C ARG A 439 14.44 -20.15 -29.48
N PHE A 440 15.15 -20.91 -30.31
CA PHE A 440 14.70 -21.25 -31.67
C PHE A 440 13.67 -22.37 -31.65
#